data_AF-A0A2M7TXW0-F1
#
_entry.id   AF-A0A2M7TXW0-F1
#
_cell.length_a   1.000
_cell.length_b   1.000
_cell.length_c   1.000
_cell.angle_alpha   90.00
_cell.angle_beta   90.00
_cell.angle_gamma   90.00
#
_symmetry.space_group_name_H-M   'P 1'
#
loop_
_entity.id
_entity.type
_entity.pdbx_description
1 polymer ?
#
loop_
_entity_poly.entity_id
_entity_poly.type
_entity_poly.pdbx_seq_one_letter_code
_entity_poly.pdbx_strand_id
1 'polypeptide(L)'
;MPNLKKRVSFFESEEGLATKRILERIETDTLYNTASSYSANTITYSDNLIPFVDKHMNYLNSHPNVNLDQYLANLRLITKIR
;
A
#
# COMPACT_ATOMS: atom_id res chain seq x y z
N MET A 1 5.83 4.13 33.36
CA MET A 1 5.28 4.99 32.28
C MET A 1 5.99 4.62 30.98
N PRO A 2 5.39 3.85 30.06
CA PRO A 2 6.06 3.57 28.79
C PRO A 2 6.04 4.82 27.91
N ASN A 3 7.23 5.21 27.48
CA ASN A 3 7.54 6.41 26.72
C ASN A 3 6.92 6.29 25.30
N LEU A 4 5.81 7.01 25.06
CA LEU A 4 5.15 7.16 23.77
C LEU A 4 6.01 8.03 22.84
N LYS A 5 7.20 7.56 22.46
CA LYS A 5 7.85 8.06 21.25
C LYS A 5 6.95 7.63 20.10
N LYS A 6 6.09 8.55 19.62
CA LYS A 6 5.36 8.42 18.36
C LYS A 6 6.35 7.91 17.32
N ARG A 7 6.26 6.62 16.97
CA ARG A 7 6.88 6.14 15.74
C ARG A 7 6.26 7.01 14.65
N VAL A 8 7.10 7.71 13.88
CA VAL A 8 6.62 8.40 12.68
C VAL A 8 5.81 7.36 11.91
N SER A 9 4.54 7.66 11.69
CA SER A 9 3.64 6.75 10.99
C SER A 9 4.26 6.47 9.62
N PHE A 10 4.32 5.23 9.14
CA PHE A 10 4.95 4.92 7.84
C PHE A 10 4.39 5.83 6.74
N PHE A 11 3.10 6.14 6.81
CA PHE A 11 2.41 7.08 5.93
C PHE A 11 2.99 8.51 5.88
N GLU A 12 3.62 8.97 6.97
CA GLU A 12 4.23 10.30 7.10
C GLU A 12 5.74 10.28 6.81
N SER A 13 6.35 9.10 6.73
CA SER A 13 7.77 8.96 6.41
C SER A 13 8.03 9.29 4.94
N GLU A 14 9.23 9.79 4.64
CA GLU A 14 9.66 10.04 3.25
C GLU A 14 9.55 8.76 2.38
N GLU A 15 9.93 7.62 2.96
CA GLU A 15 9.83 6.31 2.33
C GLU A 15 8.38 5.90 2.03
N GLY A 16 7.46 6.12 2.96
CA GLY A 16 6.04 5.84 2.75
C GLY A 16 5.40 6.78 1.72
N LEU A 17 5.77 8.06 1.71
CA LEU A 17 5.32 9.01 0.69
C LEU A 17 5.85 8.65 -0.71
N ALA A 18 7.12 8.24 -0.81
CA ALA A 18 7.71 7.76 -2.05
C ALA A 18 7.01 6.47 -2.54
N THR A 19 6.75 5.55 -1.63
CA THR A 19 6.04 4.29 -1.92
C THR A 19 4.62 4.54 -2.42
N LYS A 20 3.87 5.44 -1.76
CA LYS A 20 2.52 5.81 -2.18
C LYS A 20 2.49 6.34 -3.62
N ARG A 21 3.42 7.24 -3.97
CA ARG A 21 3.53 7.78 -5.35
C ARG A 21 3.84 6.68 -6.38
N ILE A 22 4.62 5.67 -6.01
CA ILE A 22 4.90 4.53 -6.90
C ILE A 22 3.64 3.70 -7.11
N LEU A 23 2.89 3.42 -6.04
CA LEU A 23 1.65 2.65 -6.11
C LEU A 23 0.58 3.39 -6.93
N GLU A 24 0.41 4.70 -6.73
CA GLU A 24 -0.50 5.54 -7.52
C GLU A 24 -0.14 5.50 -9.02
N ARG A 25 1.15 5.56 -9.37
CA ARG A 25 1.59 5.43 -10.76
C ARG A 25 1.22 4.08 -11.36
N ILE A 26 1.43 2.99 -10.63
CA ILE A 26 1.06 1.64 -11.08
C ILE A 26 -0.47 1.53 -11.23
N GLU A 27 -1.24 2.13 -10.32
CA GLU A 27 -2.70 2.12 -10.35
C GLU A 27 -3.26 2.82 -11.59
N THR A 28 -2.65 3.94 -12.00
CA THR A 28 -3.07 4.72 -13.17
C THR A 28 -2.57 4.18 -14.51
N ASP A 29 -1.62 3.24 -14.50
CA ASP A 29 -1.00 2.71 -15.72
C ASP A 29 -1.80 1.52 -16.27
N THR A 30 -2.29 1.65 -17.50
CA THR A 30 -3.14 0.66 -18.17
C THR A 30 -2.44 -0.66 -18.49
N LEU A 31 -1.12 -0.73 -18.33
CA LEU A 31 -0.34 -1.97 -18.46
C LEU A 31 -0.42 -2.87 -17.23
N TYR A 32 -1.03 -2.40 -16.13
CA TYR A 32 -1.15 -3.14 -14.88
C TYR A 32 -2.60 -3.34 -14.46
N ASN A 33 -2.90 -4.52 -13.92
CA ASN A 33 -4.17 -4.84 -13.29
C ASN A 33 -4.11 -4.51 -11.80
N THR A 34 -4.78 -3.43 -11.42
CA THR A 34 -4.76 -2.82 -10.08
C THR A 34 -6.17 -2.71 -9.49
N ALA A 35 -7.03 -3.69 -9.75
CA ALA A 35 -8.39 -3.69 -9.25
C ALA A 35 -8.47 -3.64 -7.72
N SER A 36 -9.45 -2.90 -7.21
CA SER A 36 -9.82 -2.90 -5.78
C SER A 36 -10.16 -4.31 -5.31
N SER A 37 -9.87 -4.59 -4.03
CA SER A 37 -10.13 -5.90 -3.43
C SER A 37 -11.25 -5.82 -2.41
N TYR A 38 -11.86 -6.95 -2.05
CA TYR A 38 -12.83 -6.98 -0.96
C TYR A 38 -12.20 -6.58 0.39
N SER A 39 -12.96 -5.85 1.20
CA SER A 39 -12.63 -5.45 2.56
C SER A 39 -13.85 -5.64 3.47
N ALA A 40 -13.67 -6.34 4.59
CA ALA A 40 -14.70 -6.50 5.60
C ALA A 40 -14.85 -5.25 6.51
N ASN A 41 -13.94 -4.27 6.40
CA ASN A 41 -13.99 -3.06 7.20
C ASN A 41 -14.95 -2.04 6.56
N THR A 42 -16.24 -2.24 6.80
CA THR A 42 -17.33 -1.37 6.32
C THR A 42 -17.33 0.03 6.92
N ILE A 43 -16.63 0.24 8.04
CA ILE A 43 -16.50 1.55 8.68
C ILE A 43 -15.59 2.45 7.83
N THR A 44 -14.48 1.90 7.32
CA THR A 44 -13.53 2.64 6.48
C THR A 44 -13.87 2.54 4.99
N TYR A 45 -14.37 1.39 4.53
CA TYR A 45 -14.71 1.10 3.15
C TYR A 45 -16.18 0.70 3.04
N SER A 46 -17.07 1.69 2.90
CA SER A 46 -18.52 1.49 2.94
C SER A 46 -19.07 0.59 1.83
N ASP A 47 -18.37 0.51 0.70
CA ASP A 47 -18.68 -0.36 -0.43
C ASP A 47 -18.07 -1.76 -0.30
N ASN A 48 -17.40 -2.06 0.82
CA ASN A 48 -16.60 -3.27 1.05
C ASN A 48 -15.44 -3.43 0.06
N LEU A 49 -14.96 -2.36 -0.56
CA LEU A 49 -13.83 -2.41 -1.48
C LEU A 49 -12.68 -1.54 -0.95
N ILE A 50 -11.52 -2.17 -0.80
CA ILE A 50 -10.27 -1.46 -0.51
C ILE A 50 -9.54 -1.13 -1.83
N PRO A 51 -9.22 0.15 -2.08
CA PRO A 51 -8.39 0.55 -3.21
C PRO A 51 -7.02 -0.12 -3.22
N PHE A 52 -6.42 -0.25 -4.40
CA PHE A 52 -5.12 -0.91 -4.56
C PHE A 52 -4.03 -0.24 -3.73
N VAL A 53 -3.91 1.09 -3.83
CA VAL A 53 -2.89 1.86 -3.08
C VAL A 53 -3.07 1.66 -1.57
N ASP A 54 -4.28 1.82 -1.06
CA ASP A 54 -4.60 1.68 0.35
C ASP A 54 -4.25 0.29 0.89
N LYS A 55 -4.60 -0.76 0.14
CA LYS A 55 -4.28 -2.13 0.49
C LYS A 55 -2.79 -2.33 0.70
N HIS A 56 -1.98 -1.86 -0.25
CA HIS A 56 -0.54 -2.04 -0.22
C HIS A 56 0.14 -1.15 0.83
N MET A 57 -0.33 0.09 1.01
CA MET A 57 0.17 0.98 2.07
C MET A 57 -0.15 0.43 3.47
N ASN A 58 -1.37 -0.08 3.69
CA ASN A 58 -1.77 -0.70 4.96
C ASN A 58 -0.93 -1.95 5.27
N TYR A 59 -0.65 -2.76 4.24
CA TYR A 59 0.20 -3.94 4.38
C TYR A 59 1.62 -3.56 4.82
N LEU A 60 2.26 -2.60 4.12
CA LEU A 60 3.63 -2.17 4.42
C LEU A 60 3.75 -1.50 5.78
N ASN A 61 2.78 -0.66 6.16
CA ASN A 61 2.73 -0.06 7.50
C ASN A 61 2.63 -1.14 8.60
N SER A 62 1.90 -2.22 8.35
CA SER A 62 1.73 -3.32 9.32
C SER A 62 2.92 -4.29 9.36
N HIS A 63 3.76 -4.28 8.32
CA HIS A 63 4.91 -5.18 8.16
C HIS A 63 6.21 -4.41 7.92
N PRO A 64 6.74 -3.70 8.93
CA PRO A 64 7.91 -2.83 8.77
C PRO A 64 9.22 -3.57 8.42
N ASN A 65 9.27 -4.89 8.56
CA ASN A 65 10.43 -5.70 8.22
C ASN A 65 10.45 -6.13 6.74
N VAL A 66 9.43 -5.79 5.96
CA VAL A 66 9.37 -6.10 4.52
C VAL A 66 10.35 -5.21 3.78
N ASN A 67 11.18 -5.81 2.92
CA ASN A 67 12.00 -5.04 2.00
C ASN A 67 11.12 -4.39 0.93
N LEU A 68 11.04 -3.06 0.96
CA LEU A 68 10.17 -2.27 0.10
C LEU A 68 10.52 -2.38 -1.38
N ASP A 69 11.80 -2.34 -1.73
CA ASP A 69 12.24 -2.44 -3.12
C ASP A 69 11.84 -3.78 -3.74
N GLN A 70 12.08 -4.88 -3.02
CA GLN A 70 11.69 -6.22 -3.45
C GLN A 70 10.16 -6.35 -3.54
N TYR A 71 9.43 -5.79 -2.57
CA TYR A 71 7.98 -5.82 -2.57
C TYR A 71 7.40 -5.11 -3.80
N LEU A 72 7.88 -3.89 -4.10
CA LEU A 72 7.41 -3.12 -5.24
C LEU A 72 7.80 -3.75 -6.59
N ALA A 73 9.00 -4.34 -6.68
CA ALA A 73 9.42 -5.09 -7.87
C ALA A 73 8.50 -6.30 -8.13
N ASN A 74 8.23 -7.09 -7.08
CA ASN A 74 7.32 -8.23 -7.17
C ASN A 74 5.90 -7.78 -7.52
N LEU A 75 5.42 -6.70 -6.90
CA LEU A 75 4.09 -6.16 -7.14
C LEU A 75 3.90 -5.78 -8.61
N ARG A 76 4.88 -5.10 -9.22
CA ARG A 76 4.86 -4.78 -10.66
C ARG A 76 4.82 -6.03 -11.54
N LEU A 77 5.56 -7.06 -11.17
CA LEU A 77 5.60 -8.31 -11.94
C LEU A 77 4.26 -9.05 -11.93
N ILE A 78 3.58 -9.08 -10.79
CA ILE A 78 2.31 -9.80 -10.64
C ILE A 78 1.12 -9.04 -11.21
N THR A 79 1.15 -7.70 -11.20
CA THR A 79 0.06 -6.88 -11.75
C THR A 79 0.19 -6.64 -13.25
N LYS A 80 1.37 -6.82 -13.85
CA LYS A 80 1.57 -6.57 -15.29
C LYS A 80 0.70 -7.50 -16.14
N ILE A 81 -0.10 -6.90 -17.01
CA ILE A 81 -0.94 -7.60 -17.99
C ILE A 81 -0.02 -8.25 -19.04
N ARG A 82 -0.30 -9.50 -19.41
CA ARG A 82 0.47 -10.31 -20.37
C ARG A 82 -0.29 -10.51 -21.67
#